data_AF-A0A8H7K924-F1
#
_entry.id   AF-A0A8H7K924-F1
#
_cell.length_a   1.000
_cell.length_b   1.000
_cell.length_c   1.000
_cell.angle_alpha   90.00
_cell.angle_beta   90.00
_cell.angle_gamma   90.00
#
_symmetry.space_group_name_H-M   'P 1'
#
loop_
_entity.id
_entity.type
_entity.pdbx_description
1 polymer ?
#
loop_
_entity_poly.entity_id
_entity_poly.type
_entity_poly.pdbx_seq_one_letter_code
_entity_poly.pdbx_strand_id
1 'polypeptide(L)'
;MQVLSYKCSTVDAVANTPPPDLGLVGKLTDFMFLAESLGPHYRGSTTTAEAFLRTCFVNTSEDLSPISTEEISSLASWLSRFVDDVITGDERMAERFRTQFFLDLAKIGKTAPNVEKAMTWDFTDSSATLNVSTITGQRTLFTTSDGYLGLGPSTMAPADAVYAIAGGCTPFILRERPSDIASSDNKTPEAELEYYLIGEAYIHGLMDGEITRREGMEWTNIRIA
;
A
#
# COMPACT_ATOMS: atom_id res chain seq x y z
N MET A 1 -25.34 5.66 -6.91
CA MET A 1 -24.81 6.91 -7.50
C MET A 1 -24.06 6.60 -8.79
N GLN A 2 -24.33 7.31 -9.90
CA GLN A 2 -23.57 7.13 -11.15
C GLN A 2 -22.37 8.08 -11.17
N VAL A 3 -21.19 7.57 -11.52
CA VAL A 3 -19.94 8.35 -11.54
C VAL A 3 -19.11 8.04 -12.79
N LEU A 4 -18.42 9.06 -13.31
CA LEU A 4 -17.41 8.89 -14.36
C LEU A 4 -16.13 8.36 -13.72
N SER A 5 -15.62 7.24 -14.24
CA SER A 5 -14.53 6.50 -13.59
C SER A 5 -13.60 5.83 -14.60
N TYR A 6 -12.40 5.46 -14.17
CA TYR A 6 -11.42 4.71 -14.94
C TYR A 6 -10.87 3.57 -14.10
N LYS A 7 -10.91 2.33 -14.60
CA LYS A 7 -10.32 1.17 -13.93
C LYS A 7 -8.79 1.21 -14.11
N CYS A 8 -8.08 1.51 -13.03
CA CYS A 8 -6.63 1.69 -13.04
C CYS A 8 -5.87 0.37 -12.98
N SER A 9 -6.36 -0.58 -12.17
CA SER A 9 -5.71 -1.86 -11.89
C SER A 9 -6.66 -2.80 -11.12
N THR A 10 -6.15 -3.94 -10.68
CA THR A 10 -6.84 -4.90 -9.80
C THR A 10 -5.94 -5.26 -8.62
N VAL A 11 -6.53 -5.42 -7.43
CA VAL A 11 -5.85 -5.92 -6.22
C VAL A 11 -5.40 -7.35 -6.48
N ASP A 12 -4.10 -7.59 -6.37
CA ASP A 12 -3.46 -8.87 -6.62
C ASP A 12 -3.30 -9.67 -5.33
N ALA A 13 -2.60 -9.10 -4.35
CA ALA A 13 -2.42 -9.69 -3.03
C ALA A 13 -2.65 -8.67 -1.91
N VAL A 14 -3.09 -9.16 -0.76
CA VAL A 14 -3.33 -8.36 0.45
C VAL A 14 -2.49 -8.94 1.57
N ALA A 15 -1.88 -8.09 2.38
CA ALA A 15 -1.04 -8.56 3.50
C ALA A 15 -1.89 -9.35 4.49
N ASN A 16 -1.29 -10.41 5.03
CA ASN A 16 -1.95 -11.23 6.03
C ASN A 16 -2.23 -10.42 7.29
N THR A 17 -3.31 -10.78 7.98
CA THR A 17 -3.55 -10.29 9.34
C THR A 17 -2.83 -11.22 10.30
N PRO A 18 -1.73 -10.79 10.95
CA PRO A 18 -1.02 -11.63 11.89
C PRO A 18 -1.89 -11.93 13.13
N PRO A 19 -1.59 -13.01 13.87
CA PRO A 19 -2.13 -13.24 15.20
C PRO A 19 -2.05 -11.99 16.10
N PRO A 20 -3.08 -11.67 16.90
CA PRO A 20 -3.12 -10.43 17.69
C PRO A 20 -1.95 -10.25 18.66
N ASP A 21 -1.35 -11.33 19.14
CA ASP A 21 -0.20 -11.36 20.07
C ASP A 21 1.11 -10.86 19.44
N LEU A 22 1.25 -10.92 18.11
CA LEU A 22 2.39 -10.35 17.40
C LEU A 22 2.28 -8.82 17.19
N GLY A 23 1.09 -8.25 17.40
CA GLY A 23 0.84 -6.81 17.37
C GLY A 23 1.37 -6.11 16.11
N LEU A 24 2.02 -4.96 16.31
CA LEU A 24 2.58 -4.15 15.22
C LEU A 24 3.76 -4.85 14.52
N VAL A 25 4.55 -5.60 15.28
CA VAL A 25 5.74 -6.32 14.80
C VAL A 25 5.36 -7.36 13.75
N GLY A 26 4.35 -8.19 14.03
CA GLY A 26 3.84 -9.16 13.06
C GLY A 26 3.34 -8.47 11.79
N LYS A 27 2.62 -7.35 11.95
CA LYS A 27 2.00 -6.64 10.82
C LYS A 27 3.05 -6.05 9.90
N LEU A 28 4.06 -5.38 10.44
CA LEU A 28 5.16 -4.81 9.64
C LEU A 28 6.00 -5.90 8.98
N THR A 29 6.15 -7.06 9.62
CA THR A 29 6.83 -8.22 9.04
C THR A 29 6.08 -8.74 7.81
N ASP A 30 4.77 -8.99 7.93
CA ASP A 30 3.93 -9.41 6.80
C ASP A 30 3.93 -8.38 5.67
N PHE A 31 3.90 -7.10 6.02
CA PHE A 31 3.98 -6.00 5.08
C PHE A 31 5.30 -5.98 4.29
N MET A 32 6.44 -6.14 4.98
CA MET A 32 7.76 -6.22 4.32
C MET A 32 7.86 -7.40 3.37
N PHE A 33 7.39 -8.59 3.77
CA PHE A 33 7.38 -9.78 2.90
C PHE A 33 6.45 -9.62 1.69
N LEU A 34 5.30 -8.98 1.88
CA LEU A 34 4.42 -8.67 0.74
C LEU A 34 5.09 -7.69 -0.23
N ALA A 35 5.71 -6.62 0.27
CA ALA A 35 6.42 -5.67 -0.58
C ALA A 35 7.58 -6.35 -1.33
N GLU A 36 8.37 -7.16 -0.64
CA GLU A 36 9.46 -7.95 -1.23
C GLU A 36 9.00 -8.82 -2.41
N SER A 37 7.77 -9.34 -2.38
CA SER A 37 7.24 -10.19 -3.45
C SER A 37 7.17 -9.50 -4.83
N LEU A 38 7.21 -8.16 -4.88
CA LEU A 38 7.30 -7.39 -6.12
C LEU A 38 8.70 -7.42 -6.76
N GLY A 39 9.69 -7.98 -6.06
CA GLY A 39 11.09 -7.99 -6.46
C GLY A 39 11.85 -6.73 -6.02
N PRO A 40 13.13 -6.59 -6.38
CA PRO A 40 14.00 -5.55 -5.84
C PRO A 40 13.76 -4.13 -6.39
N HIS A 41 13.20 -4.03 -7.59
CA HIS A 41 13.03 -2.75 -8.29
C HIS A 41 11.54 -2.40 -8.37
N TYR A 42 11.20 -1.23 -7.88
CA TYR A 42 9.85 -0.70 -7.96
C TYR A 42 9.83 0.38 -9.03
N ARG A 43 9.26 0.03 -10.20
CA ARG A 43 8.99 0.91 -11.34
C ARG A 43 10.10 1.93 -11.64
N GLY A 44 10.95 1.65 -12.62
CA GLY A 44 12.04 2.55 -12.99
C GLY A 44 13.26 2.34 -12.09
N SER A 45 13.79 3.41 -11.48
CA SER A 45 15.05 3.37 -10.73
C SER A 45 14.89 3.27 -9.20
N THR A 46 13.67 3.27 -8.68
CA THR A 46 13.42 3.23 -7.23
C THR A 46 13.48 1.80 -6.73
N THR A 47 14.03 1.57 -5.53
CA THR A 47 14.00 0.24 -4.91
C THR A 47 12.64 -0.03 -4.30
N THR A 48 12.24 -1.30 -4.22
CA THR A 48 10.99 -1.69 -3.56
C THR A 48 10.99 -1.36 -2.07
N ALA A 49 12.17 -1.38 -1.44
CA ALA A 49 12.32 -0.93 -0.05
C ALA A 49 11.97 0.56 0.11
N GLU A 50 12.41 1.42 -0.80
CA GLU A 50 12.04 2.84 -0.75
C GLU A 50 10.54 3.05 -1.00
N ALA A 51 9.97 2.39 -2.01
CA ALA A 51 8.54 2.44 -2.28
C ALA A 51 7.69 1.97 -1.09
N PHE A 52 8.15 0.93 -0.40
CA PHE A 52 7.54 0.42 0.83
C PHE A 52 7.50 1.48 1.93
N LEU A 53 8.64 2.12 2.22
CA LEU A 53 8.74 3.19 3.23
C LEU A 53 7.81 4.36 2.89
N ARG A 54 7.73 4.76 1.61
CA ARG A 54 6.83 5.83 1.15
C ARG A 54 5.35 5.44 1.21
N THR A 55 5.02 4.15 1.15
CA THR A 55 3.64 3.66 1.18
C THR A 55 3.09 3.54 2.60
N CYS A 56 3.89 3.03 3.53
CA CYS A 56 3.43 2.74 4.88
C CYS A 56 3.38 3.98 5.77
N PHE A 57 4.11 5.03 5.43
CA PHE A 57 4.30 6.19 6.30
C PHE A 57 3.71 7.43 5.65
N VAL A 58 2.86 8.10 6.43
CA VAL A 58 2.02 9.20 5.94
C VAL A 58 2.69 10.51 6.25
N ASN A 59 2.54 11.47 5.35
CA ASN A 59 2.85 12.87 5.62
C ASN A 59 1.81 13.38 6.62
N THR A 60 2.23 13.64 7.86
CA THR A 60 1.32 14.11 8.91
C THR A 60 1.00 15.60 8.81
N SER A 61 1.59 16.32 7.83
CA SER A 61 1.23 17.68 7.46
C SER A 61 1.35 17.89 5.94
N GLU A 62 0.51 18.77 5.38
CA GLU A 62 0.55 19.14 3.95
C GLU A 62 1.90 19.76 3.55
N ASP A 63 2.54 20.49 4.47
CA ASP A 63 3.83 21.16 4.27
C ASP A 63 5.04 20.19 4.26
N LEU A 64 4.86 18.96 4.72
CA LEU A 64 5.91 17.92 4.79
C LEU A 64 5.67 16.78 3.79
N SER A 65 4.88 17.05 2.74
CA SER A 65 4.62 16.12 1.64
C SER A 65 5.51 16.44 0.42
N PRO A 66 6.21 15.45 -0.18
CA PRO A 66 6.38 14.08 0.31
C PRO A 66 7.37 14.00 1.48
N ILE A 67 7.23 12.94 2.30
CA ILE A 67 8.15 12.60 3.39
C ILE A 67 9.61 12.74 2.93
N SER A 68 10.39 13.45 3.74
CA SER A 68 11.76 13.79 3.40
C SER A 68 12.66 12.55 3.38
N THR A 69 13.74 12.59 2.61
CA THR A 69 14.73 11.49 2.57
C THR A 69 15.34 11.21 3.95
N GLU A 70 15.46 12.24 4.79
CA GLU A 70 15.92 12.12 6.17
C GLU A 70 14.96 11.29 7.03
N GLU A 71 13.66 11.53 6.92
CA GLU A 71 12.63 10.77 7.63
C GLU A 71 12.54 9.34 7.13
N ILE A 72 12.59 9.13 5.80
CA ILE A 72 12.67 7.79 5.19
C ILE A 72 13.88 7.03 5.72
N SER A 73 15.05 7.68 5.80
CA SER A 73 16.28 7.03 6.29
C SER A 73 16.16 6.68 7.77
N SER A 74 15.62 7.59 8.59
CA SER A 74 15.41 7.37 10.02
C SER A 74 14.47 6.18 10.27
N LEU A 75 13.39 6.12 9.50
CA LEU A 75 12.45 5.00 9.55
C LEU A 75 13.09 3.68 9.10
N ALA A 76 13.82 3.69 7.99
CA ALA A 76 14.53 2.51 7.51
C ALA A 76 15.54 2.02 8.55
N SER A 77 16.18 2.94 9.29
CA SER A 77 17.09 2.59 10.38
C SER A 77 16.37 1.90 11.54
N TRP A 78 15.15 2.34 11.88
CA TRP A 78 14.34 1.68 12.91
C TRP A 78 13.91 0.27 12.47
N LEU A 79 13.36 0.13 11.25
CA LEU A 79 12.96 -1.16 10.69
C LEU A 79 14.14 -2.14 10.54
N SER A 80 15.31 -1.65 10.14
CA SER A 80 16.50 -2.50 9.95
C SER A 80 16.98 -3.06 11.30
N ARG A 81 16.96 -2.26 12.36
CA ARG A 81 17.27 -2.75 13.72
C ARG A 81 16.26 -3.78 14.19
N PHE A 82 14.98 -3.54 13.93
CA PHE A 82 13.94 -4.51 14.21
C PHE A 82 14.20 -5.86 13.49
N VAL A 83 14.58 -5.80 12.21
CA VAL A 83 14.98 -6.99 11.45
C VAL A 83 16.20 -7.65 12.09
N ASP A 84 17.24 -6.90 12.47
CA ASP A 84 18.43 -7.44 13.14
C ASP A 84 18.09 -8.14 14.47
N ASP A 85 17.19 -7.57 15.27
CA ASP A 85 16.72 -8.16 16.53
C ASP A 85 15.97 -9.49 16.29
N VAL A 86 15.16 -9.57 15.23
CA VAL A 86 14.47 -10.82 14.83
C VAL A 86 15.47 -11.86 14.34
N ILE A 87 16.48 -11.45 13.56
CA ILE A 87 17.51 -12.32 12.98
C ILE A 87 18.43 -12.91 14.04
N THR A 88 18.86 -12.12 15.02
CA THR A 88 19.83 -12.54 16.04
C THR A 88 19.32 -13.66 16.96
N GLY A 89 18.02 -13.92 16.98
CA GLY A 89 17.41 -15.02 17.73
C GLY A 89 17.22 -16.34 16.97
N ASP A 90 17.36 -16.38 15.64
CA ASP A 90 17.01 -17.56 14.82
C ASP A 90 17.74 -17.56 13.46
N GLU A 91 18.69 -18.48 13.26
CA GLU A 91 19.45 -18.62 12.00
C GLU A 91 18.57 -18.96 10.78
N ARG A 92 17.46 -19.67 10.96
CA ARG A 92 16.53 -19.95 9.84
C ARG A 92 15.77 -18.70 9.45
N MET A 93 15.40 -17.89 10.44
CA MET A 93 14.78 -16.59 10.21
C MET A 93 15.77 -15.66 9.51
N ALA A 94 17.04 -15.65 9.93
CA ALA A 94 18.12 -14.89 9.31
C ALA A 94 18.17 -15.05 7.79
N GLU A 95 18.04 -16.29 7.31
CA GLU A 95 18.10 -16.58 5.89
C GLU A 95 16.93 -15.97 5.10
N ARG A 96 15.73 -15.89 5.69
CA ARG A 96 14.57 -15.26 5.04
C ARG A 96 14.75 -13.77 4.80
N PHE A 97 15.59 -13.11 5.59
CA PHE A 97 15.86 -11.69 5.47
C PHE A 97 17.09 -11.38 4.59
N ARG A 98 17.72 -12.38 3.96
CA ARG A 98 18.89 -12.19 3.06
C ARG A 98 18.51 -11.87 1.62
N THR A 99 17.51 -11.01 1.42
CA THR A 99 17.08 -10.62 0.06
C THR A 99 17.42 -9.17 -0.24
N GLN A 100 17.42 -8.83 -1.53
CA GLN A 100 17.82 -7.50 -1.97
C GLN A 100 16.93 -6.39 -1.37
N PHE A 101 15.65 -6.69 -1.12
CA PHE A 101 14.75 -5.78 -0.41
C PHE A 101 15.30 -5.37 0.96
N PHE A 102 15.67 -6.34 1.80
CA PHE A 102 16.19 -6.06 3.14
C PHE A 102 17.60 -5.46 3.11
N LEU A 103 18.42 -5.81 2.12
CA LEU A 103 19.72 -5.17 1.90
C LEU A 103 19.56 -3.68 1.54
N ASP A 104 18.59 -3.35 0.68
CA ASP A 104 18.27 -1.97 0.32
C ASP A 104 17.69 -1.21 1.51
N LEU A 105 16.81 -1.83 2.29
CA LEU A 105 16.27 -1.27 3.53
C LEU A 105 17.39 -0.92 4.52
N ALA A 106 18.32 -1.86 4.75
CA ALA A 106 19.48 -1.64 5.61
C ALA A 106 20.41 -0.55 5.07
N LYS A 107 20.57 -0.45 3.75
CA LYS A 107 21.37 0.59 3.11
C LYS A 107 20.76 1.98 3.30
N ILE A 108 19.44 2.11 3.14
CA ILE A 108 18.70 3.35 3.40
C ILE A 108 18.78 3.72 4.89
N GLY A 109 18.67 2.74 5.79
CA GLY A 109 18.78 2.98 7.23
C GLY A 109 20.15 3.54 7.65
N LYS A 110 21.23 3.14 6.98
CA LYS A 110 22.60 3.63 7.26
C LYS A 110 22.80 5.09 6.91
N THR A 111 21.94 5.70 6.11
CA THR A 111 22.02 7.13 5.76
C THR A 111 21.25 8.03 6.74
N ALA A 112 20.64 7.47 7.78
CA ALA A 112 19.90 8.24 8.78
C ALA A 112 20.82 9.18 9.57
N PRO A 113 20.60 10.51 9.53
CA PRO A 113 21.42 11.46 10.29
C PRO A 113 21.13 11.43 11.79
N ASN A 114 19.95 10.95 12.20
CA ASN A 114 19.50 10.96 13.59
C ASN A 114 19.21 9.55 14.12
N VAL A 115 20.27 8.88 14.57
CA VAL A 115 20.19 7.53 15.15
C VAL A 115 19.30 7.49 16.40
N GLU A 116 19.27 8.57 17.19
CA GLU A 116 18.47 8.71 18.41
C GLU A 116 16.96 8.72 18.11
N LYS A 117 16.52 9.50 17.10
CA LYS A 117 15.13 9.48 16.61
C LYS A 117 14.71 8.08 16.13
N ALA A 118 15.63 7.36 15.49
CA ALA A 118 15.39 6.00 15.04
C ALA A 118 15.50 4.93 16.16
N MET A 119 15.88 5.30 17.39
CA MET A 119 15.88 4.43 18.58
C MET A 119 14.62 4.62 19.43
N THR A 120 14.11 5.85 19.50
CA THR A 120 13.01 6.20 20.40
C THR A 120 11.65 6.27 19.73
N TRP A 121 11.58 6.06 18.40
CA TRP A 121 10.44 6.40 17.52
C TRP A 121 9.10 6.36 18.25
N ASP A 122 8.70 7.54 18.70
CA ASP A 122 7.42 7.76 19.33
C ASP A 122 6.41 7.97 18.21
N PHE A 123 5.44 7.07 18.08
CA PHE A 123 4.37 7.18 17.08
C PHE A 123 3.47 8.41 17.29
N THR A 124 3.71 9.21 18.34
CA THR A 124 3.08 10.50 18.58
C THR A 124 3.88 11.70 18.04
N ASP A 125 5.11 11.51 17.53
CA ASP A 125 5.90 12.58 16.91
C ASP A 125 5.34 12.98 15.53
N SER A 126 5.37 14.26 15.23
CA SER A 126 4.34 14.94 14.41
C SER A 126 4.67 15.14 12.93
N SER A 127 5.75 14.54 12.41
CA SER A 127 6.25 14.78 11.04
C SER A 127 6.19 13.55 10.10
N ALA A 128 6.36 12.34 10.64
CA ALA A 128 6.11 11.10 9.93
C ALA A 128 5.68 10.03 10.94
N THR A 129 4.49 9.46 10.77
CA THR A 129 4.02 8.34 11.59
C THR A 129 3.54 7.21 10.71
N LEU A 130 3.65 5.98 11.21
CA LEU A 130 2.90 4.88 10.63
C LEU A 130 1.43 5.29 10.70
N ASN A 131 0.71 5.22 9.58
CA ASN A 131 -0.67 5.67 9.51
C ASN A 131 -1.46 5.12 10.71
N VAL A 132 -2.09 5.97 11.52
CA VAL A 132 -2.88 5.51 12.67
C VAL A 132 -3.90 4.45 12.25
N SER A 133 -4.49 4.57 11.04
CA SER A 133 -5.40 3.56 10.48
C SER A 133 -4.70 2.21 10.17
N THR A 134 -3.41 2.21 9.87
CA THR A 134 -2.59 0.99 9.76
C THR A 134 -2.34 0.38 11.12
N ILE A 135 -2.03 1.21 12.14
CA ILE A 135 -1.86 0.77 13.52
C ILE A 135 -3.16 0.13 14.03
N THR A 136 -4.30 0.82 13.87
CA THR A 136 -5.63 0.37 14.32
C THR A 136 -6.25 -0.73 13.46
N GLY A 137 -5.60 -1.13 12.36
CA GLY A 137 -6.04 -2.24 11.50
C GLY A 137 -7.20 -1.91 10.55
N GLN A 138 -7.53 -0.63 10.40
CA GLN A 138 -8.48 -0.16 9.40
C GLN A 138 -7.90 -0.18 7.98
N ARG A 139 -6.57 -0.15 7.87
CA ARG A 139 -5.86 -0.26 6.59
C ARG A 139 -4.83 -1.39 6.59
N THR A 140 -4.65 -1.97 5.41
CA THR A 140 -3.69 -3.04 5.15
C THR A 140 -2.93 -2.80 3.85
N LEU A 141 -1.71 -3.32 3.78
CA LEU A 141 -0.87 -3.25 2.58
C LEU A 141 -1.41 -4.20 1.52
N PHE A 142 -1.33 -3.80 0.26
CA PHE A 142 -1.70 -4.63 -0.87
C PHE A 142 -0.78 -4.38 -2.07
N THR A 143 -0.77 -5.35 -2.98
CA THR A 143 -0.18 -5.22 -4.31
C THR A 143 -1.28 -5.18 -5.37
N THR A 144 -0.99 -4.57 -6.51
CA THR A 144 -1.86 -4.61 -7.69
C THR A 144 -1.27 -5.53 -8.76
N SER A 145 -2.10 -5.95 -9.71
CA SER A 145 -1.69 -6.78 -10.85
C SER A 145 -0.59 -6.15 -11.70
N ASP A 146 -0.48 -4.83 -11.67
CA ASP A 146 0.51 -4.07 -12.44
C ASP A 146 1.77 -3.75 -11.62
N GLY A 147 1.94 -4.42 -10.47
CA GLY A 147 3.12 -4.33 -9.61
C GLY A 147 3.19 -3.07 -8.75
N TYR A 148 2.05 -2.40 -8.49
CA TYR A 148 2.02 -1.30 -7.52
C TYR A 148 1.83 -1.77 -6.10
N LEU A 149 2.37 -1.01 -5.16
CA LEU A 149 2.19 -1.14 -3.72
C LEU A 149 1.20 -0.08 -3.24
N GLY A 150 0.25 -0.47 -2.38
CA GLY A 150 -0.75 0.44 -1.85
C GLY A 150 -1.15 0.13 -0.41
N LEU A 151 -1.84 1.09 0.18
CA LEU A 151 -2.44 1.03 1.50
C LEU A 151 -3.95 1.29 1.37
N GLY A 152 -4.76 0.25 1.54
CA GLY A 152 -6.21 0.26 1.29
C GLY A 152 -7.02 -0.17 2.52
N PRO A 153 -8.36 -0.16 2.42
CA PRO A 153 -9.24 -0.60 3.51
C PRO A 153 -8.98 -2.08 3.86
N SER A 154 -8.99 -2.45 5.14
CA SER A 154 -8.77 -3.84 5.57
C SER A 154 -9.86 -4.83 5.15
N THR A 155 -10.99 -4.33 4.66
CA THR A 155 -12.12 -5.12 4.13
C THR A 155 -11.99 -5.46 2.64
N MET A 156 -10.95 -4.95 1.96
CA MET A 156 -10.67 -5.30 0.57
C MET A 156 -10.17 -6.75 0.45
N ALA A 157 -10.21 -7.28 -0.77
CA ALA A 157 -9.79 -8.62 -1.10
C ALA A 157 -9.08 -8.65 -2.46
N PRO A 158 -8.27 -9.68 -2.74
CA PRO A 158 -7.82 -9.99 -4.09
C PRO A 158 -8.99 -9.99 -5.08
N ALA A 159 -8.73 -9.54 -6.31
CA ALA A 159 -9.69 -9.30 -7.38
C ALA A 159 -10.59 -8.05 -7.24
N ASP A 160 -10.59 -7.35 -6.10
CA ASP A 160 -11.18 -6.01 -6.04
C ASP A 160 -10.49 -5.07 -7.03
N ALA A 161 -11.23 -4.11 -7.58
CA ALA A 161 -10.74 -3.22 -8.62
C ALA A 161 -10.29 -1.88 -8.05
N VAL A 162 -9.17 -1.37 -8.58
CA VAL A 162 -8.69 -0.02 -8.30
C VAL A 162 -9.27 0.92 -9.35
N TYR A 163 -9.99 1.95 -8.91
CA TYR A 163 -10.59 2.95 -9.77
C TYR A 163 -10.12 4.36 -9.43
N ALA A 164 -9.94 5.18 -10.47
CA ALA A 164 -10.02 6.62 -10.34
C ALA A 164 -11.45 7.07 -10.61
N ILE A 165 -11.94 7.98 -9.77
CA ILE A 165 -13.25 8.62 -9.94
C ILE A 165 -13.01 10.08 -10.32
N ALA A 166 -13.70 10.57 -11.35
CA ALA A 166 -13.55 11.94 -11.81
C ALA A 166 -13.87 12.93 -10.67
N GLY A 167 -12.96 13.88 -10.41
CA GLY A 167 -13.06 14.83 -9.30
C GLY A 167 -12.52 14.32 -7.96
N GLY A 168 -12.15 13.03 -7.86
CA GLY A 168 -11.46 12.48 -6.69
C GLY A 168 -9.97 12.82 -6.66
N CYS A 169 -9.40 12.97 -5.47
CA CYS A 169 -7.96 13.18 -5.25
C CYS A 169 -7.18 11.91 -4.94
N THR A 170 -7.87 10.76 -4.84
CA THR A 170 -7.30 9.47 -4.45
C THR A 170 -7.94 8.31 -5.23
N PRO A 171 -7.24 7.18 -5.43
CA PRO A 171 -7.82 5.93 -5.88
C PRO A 171 -8.88 5.38 -4.92
N PHE A 172 -9.83 4.61 -5.48
CA PHE A 172 -10.88 3.91 -4.76
C PHE A 172 -10.84 2.41 -5.04
N ILE A 173 -11.10 1.61 -4.01
CA ILE A 173 -11.29 0.16 -4.12
C ILE A 173 -12.78 -0.11 -4.28
N LEU A 174 -13.13 -0.73 -5.41
CA LEU A 174 -14.50 -1.11 -5.75
C LEU A 174 -14.59 -2.63 -5.92
N ARG A 175 -15.69 -3.21 -5.44
CA ARG A 175 -16.01 -4.62 -5.63
C ARG A 175 -17.25 -4.74 -6.50
N GLU A 176 -17.17 -5.51 -7.57
CA GLU A 176 -18.33 -5.77 -8.44
C GLU A 176 -19.44 -6.44 -7.61
N ARG A 177 -20.64 -5.90 -7.68
CA ARG A 177 -21.81 -6.50 -7.04
C ARG A 177 -22.28 -7.66 -7.93
N PRO A 178 -22.48 -8.86 -7.38
CA PRO A 178 -23.09 -9.95 -8.12
C PRO A 178 -24.44 -9.49 -8.70
N SER A 179 -24.64 -9.62 -10.01
CA SER A 179 -25.93 -9.34 -10.60
C SER A 179 -26.94 -10.37 -10.07
N ASP A 180 -28.00 -9.93 -9.41
CA ASP A 180 -29.11 -10.79 -8.95
C ASP A 180 -29.86 -11.47 -10.13
N ILE A 181 -29.47 -11.15 -11.38
CA ILE A 181 -30.01 -11.70 -12.62
C ILE A 181 -29.25 -12.99 -12.97
N ALA A 182 -29.42 -14.03 -12.14
CA ALA A 182 -29.47 -15.38 -12.70
C ALA A 182 -30.76 -15.44 -13.53
N SER A 183 -30.67 -15.85 -14.80
CA SER A 183 -31.80 -16.07 -15.73
C SER A 183 -32.61 -14.82 -16.16
N SER A 184 -32.10 -14.10 -17.15
CA SER A 184 -32.99 -13.61 -18.21
C SER A 184 -32.21 -13.53 -19.53
N ASP A 185 -32.76 -14.15 -20.58
CA ASP A 185 -32.21 -14.16 -21.94
C ASP A 185 -32.25 -12.78 -22.64
N ASN A 186 -32.42 -11.70 -21.86
CA ASN A 186 -32.49 -10.32 -22.30
C ASN A 186 -31.46 -9.47 -21.53
N LYS A 187 -30.18 -9.84 -21.60
CA LYS A 187 -29.11 -8.86 -21.33
C LYS A 187 -29.20 -7.78 -22.40
N THR A 188 -29.79 -6.63 -22.08
CA THR A 188 -29.43 -5.42 -22.79
C THR A 188 -27.92 -5.19 -22.55
N PRO A 189 -27.15 -4.71 -23.53
CA PRO A 189 -25.71 -4.42 -23.36
C PRO A 189 -25.41 -3.39 -22.25
N GLU A 190 -26.45 -2.80 -21.67
CA GLU A 190 -26.44 -1.64 -20.78
C GLU A 190 -26.85 -2.02 -19.34
N ALA A 191 -26.77 -3.30 -18.95
CA ALA A 191 -26.79 -3.64 -17.53
C ALA A 191 -25.57 -2.99 -16.87
N GLU A 192 -25.74 -1.74 -16.41
CA GLU A 192 -24.69 -0.94 -15.79
C GLU A 192 -24.10 -1.74 -14.63
N LEU A 193 -22.82 -2.10 -14.73
CA LEU A 193 -22.10 -2.80 -13.67
C LEU A 193 -22.24 -1.99 -12.39
N GLU A 194 -22.84 -2.62 -11.37
CA GLU A 194 -23.03 -2.03 -10.05
C GLU A 194 -21.88 -2.48 -9.15
N TYR A 195 -21.33 -1.56 -8.37
CA TYR A 195 -20.17 -1.79 -7.52
C TYR A 195 -20.46 -1.39 -6.08
N TYR A 196 -19.92 -2.15 -5.13
CA TYR A 196 -19.76 -1.70 -3.75
C TYR A 196 -18.50 -0.84 -3.62
N LEU A 197 -18.64 0.34 -3.00
CA LEU A 197 -17.50 1.13 -2.57
C LEU A 197 -16.90 0.49 -1.30
N ILE A 198 -15.71 -0.08 -1.42
CA ILE A 198 -14.97 -0.64 -0.27
C ILE A 198 -14.26 0.48 0.49
N GLY A 199 -13.69 1.45 -0.23
CA GLY A 199 -13.13 2.67 0.34
C GLY A 199 -11.98 3.25 -0.47
N GLU A 200 -11.40 4.34 0.01
CA GLU A 200 -10.24 5.00 -0.59
C GLU A 200 -8.95 4.20 -0.36
N ALA A 201 -7.97 4.32 -1.25
CA ALA A 201 -6.65 3.72 -1.09
C ALA A 201 -5.54 4.66 -1.53
N TYR A 202 -4.43 4.67 -0.79
CA TYR A 202 -3.17 5.26 -1.26
C TYR A 202 -2.44 4.22 -2.12
N ILE A 203 -1.92 4.59 -3.29
CA ILE A 203 -1.13 3.68 -4.14
C ILE A 203 0.11 4.41 -4.64
N HIS A 204 1.29 3.94 -4.25
CA HIS A 204 2.54 4.64 -4.55
C HIS A 204 2.83 4.64 -6.05
N GLY A 205 2.92 5.81 -6.68
CA GLY A 205 3.08 5.93 -8.14
C GLY A 205 1.76 6.02 -8.92
N LEU A 206 0.62 6.11 -8.22
CA LEU A 206 -0.70 6.41 -8.75
C LEU A 206 -1.39 7.55 -7.98
N MET A 207 -0.64 8.34 -7.20
CA MET A 207 -1.16 9.51 -6.48
C MET A 207 -0.77 10.78 -7.25
N ASP A 208 -1.12 11.98 -6.74
CA ASP A 208 -0.61 13.27 -7.26
C ASP A 208 -0.78 13.47 -8.78
N GLY A 209 -1.91 13.02 -9.32
CA GLY A 209 -2.24 13.11 -10.74
C GLY A 209 -1.47 12.14 -11.64
N GLU A 210 -0.69 11.20 -11.11
CA GLU A 210 0.01 10.18 -11.90
C GLU A 210 -0.96 9.28 -12.68
N ILE A 211 -2.12 8.94 -12.11
CA ILE A 211 -3.15 8.16 -12.80
C ILE A 211 -3.59 8.83 -14.10
N THR A 212 -3.80 10.15 -14.08
CA THR A 212 -4.36 10.88 -15.24
C THR A 212 -3.35 11.10 -16.36
N ARG A 213 -2.08 10.77 -16.13
CA ARG A 213 -1.00 10.85 -17.12
C ARG A 213 -0.79 9.54 -17.88
N ARG A 214 -1.53 8.48 -17.55
CA ARG A 214 -1.43 7.19 -18.24
C ARG A 214 -2.03 7.25 -19.64
N GLU A 215 -1.42 6.53 -20.58
CA GLU A 215 -1.98 6.35 -21.92
C GLU A 215 -3.10 5.30 -21.91
N GLY A 216 -4.03 5.37 -22.87
CA GLY A 216 -5.10 4.38 -23.02
C GLY A 216 -6.18 4.41 -21.94
N MET A 217 -6.38 5.55 -21.26
CA MET A 217 -7.45 5.67 -20.28
C MET A 217 -8.83 5.65 -20.95
N GLU A 218 -9.65 4.67 -20.58
CA GLU A 218 -11.06 4.61 -20.97
C GLU A 218 -11.93 5.01 -19.78
N TRP A 219 -12.48 6.23 -19.84
CA TRP A 219 -13.40 6.73 -18.83
C TRP A 219 -14.82 6.23 -19.13
N THR A 220 -15.41 5.53 -18.17
CA THR A 220 -16.74 4.93 -18.27
C THR A 220 -17.60 5.32 -17.07
N ASN A 221 -18.91 5.44 -17.30
CA ASN A 221 -19.85 5.61 -16.20
C ASN A 221 -20.11 4.26 -15.53
N ILE A 222 -19.98 4.22 -14.20
CA ILE A 222 -20.34 3.07 -13.37
C ILE A 222 -21.37 3.49 -12.31
N ARG A 223 -22.12 2.52 -11.78
CA ARG A 223 -22.96 2.74 -10.59
C ARG A 223 -22.24 2.22 -9.35
N ILE A 224 -22.13 3.10 -8.36
CA ILE A 224 -21.72 2.74 -7.01
C ILE A 224 -22.99 2.66 -6.16
N ALA A 225 -23.23 1.51 -5.53
CA ALA A 225 -24.36 1.26 -4.65
C ALA A 225 -24.34 2.16 -3.41
#